data_AF-T1B7K0-F1
#
_entry.id   AF-T1B7K0-F1
#
_cell.length_a   1.000
_cell.length_b   1.000
_cell.length_c   1.000
_cell.angle_alpha   90.00
_cell.angle_beta   90.00
_cell.angle_gamma   90.00
#
_symmetry.space_group_name_H-M   'P 1'
#
loop_
_entity.id
_entity.type
_entity.pdbx_description
1 polymer ?
#
loop_
_entity_poly.entity_id
_entity_poly.type
_entity_poly.pdbx_seq_one_letter_code
_entity_poly.pdbx_strand_id
1 'polypeptide(L)'
;MDAQTRALYVETLGNPSFSVPDFEGLAHIAHTSGIPLIVDNTFGAAGYLARPFEHGADIIVASATKWIGGHGTSIGGILVDSGRFDWGNGRFPGFTEPSP
;
A
#
# COMPACT_ATOMS: atom_id res chain seq x y z
N MET A 1 -16.76 2.82 6.01
CA MET A 1 -15.91 3.98 5.64
C MET A 1 -16.77 5.21 5.60
N ASP A 2 -16.26 6.34 6.05
CA ASP A 2 -16.96 7.62 6.01
C ASP A 2 -16.52 8.47 4.80
N ALA A 3 -17.10 9.66 4.67
CA ALA A 3 -16.77 10.59 3.59
C ALA A 3 -15.32 11.13 3.64
N GLN A 4 -14.67 11.07 4.80
CA GLN A 4 -13.32 11.58 5.01
C GLN A 4 -12.24 10.52 4.79
N THR A 5 -12.61 9.24 4.76
CA THR A 5 -11.67 8.13 4.50
C THR A 5 -10.98 8.32 3.14
N ARG A 6 -9.65 8.13 3.09
CA ARG A 6 -8.83 8.33 1.86
C ARG A 6 -8.00 7.13 1.42
N ALA A 7 -7.84 6.11 2.25
CA ALA A 7 -7.15 4.86 1.89
C ALA A 7 -7.51 3.76 2.90
N LEU A 8 -7.32 2.50 2.51
CA LEU A 8 -7.10 1.41 3.46
C LEU A 8 -5.61 1.13 3.56
N TYR A 9 -5.14 0.77 4.75
CA TYR A 9 -3.74 0.43 5.00
C TYR A 9 -3.65 -0.88 5.77
N VAL A 10 -2.80 -1.80 5.30
CA VAL A 10 -2.51 -3.07 5.99
C VAL A 10 -1.04 -3.46 5.85
N GLU A 11 -0.57 -4.33 6.72
CA GLU A 11 0.73 -4.98 6.61
C GLU A 11 0.58 -6.33 5.92
N THR A 12 1.55 -6.70 5.10
CA THR A 12 1.53 -8.00 4.39
C THR A 12 1.58 -9.17 5.37
N LEU A 13 2.23 -8.95 6.51
CA LEU A 13 2.28 -9.85 7.66
C LEU A 13 2.26 -8.99 8.93
N GLY A 14 1.15 -9.02 9.66
CA GLY A 14 1.00 -8.23 10.89
C GLY A 14 1.87 -8.77 12.03
N ASN A 15 2.48 -7.89 12.81
CA ASN A 15 3.27 -8.27 14.00
C ASN A 15 2.55 -7.81 15.29
N PRO A 16 2.41 -8.66 16.34
CA PRO A 16 3.09 -9.95 16.57
C PRO A 16 2.31 -11.20 16.16
N SER A 17 1.07 -11.07 15.69
CA SER A 17 0.19 -12.22 15.45
C SER A 17 0.50 -13.01 14.17
N PHE A 18 1.36 -12.48 13.30
CA PHE A 18 1.72 -13.04 12.00
C PHE A 18 0.51 -13.33 11.10
N SER A 19 -0.52 -12.49 11.20
CA SER A 19 -1.72 -12.61 10.37
C SER A 19 -1.46 -12.06 8.96
N VAL A 20 -1.93 -12.78 7.95
CA VAL A 20 -1.94 -12.35 6.55
C VAL A 20 -3.34 -11.84 6.20
N PRO A 21 -3.49 -10.55 5.84
CA PRO A 21 -4.79 -10.00 5.44
C PRO A 21 -5.28 -10.59 4.11
N ASP A 22 -6.60 -10.60 3.91
CA ASP A 22 -7.22 -10.85 2.61
C ASP A 22 -7.09 -9.61 1.71
N PHE A 23 -6.03 -9.55 0.90
CA PHE A 23 -5.77 -8.39 0.05
C PHE A 23 -6.85 -8.18 -1.01
N GLU A 24 -7.39 -9.25 -1.60
CA GLU A 24 -8.37 -9.14 -2.69
C GLU A 24 -9.72 -8.64 -2.15
N GLY A 25 -10.17 -9.17 -1.01
CA GLY A 25 -11.37 -8.68 -0.33
C GLY A 25 -11.23 -7.23 0.12
N LEU A 26 -10.08 -6.85 0.67
CA LEU A 26 -9.80 -5.47 1.07
C LEU A 26 -9.71 -4.52 -0.13
N ALA A 27 -9.06 -4.93 -1.22
CA ALA A 27 -8.97 -4.16 -2.45
C ALA A 27 -10.37 -3.93 -3.04
N HIS A 28 -11.21 -4.96 -3.09
CA HIS A 28 -12.60 -4.83 -3.53
C HIS A 28 -13.37 -3.78 -2.69
N ILE A 29 -13.26 -3.85 -1.36
CA ILE A 29 -13.90 -2.88 -0.45
C ILE A 29 -13.35 -1.46 -0.67
N ALA A 30 -12.03 -1.32 -0.84
CA ALA A 30 -11.39 -0.03 -1.08
C ALA A 30 -11.86 0.59 -2.41
N HIS A 31 -11.78 -0.18 -3.49
CA HIS A 31 -12.11 0.27 -4.84
C HIS A 31 -13.59 0.60 -5.01
N THR A 32 -14.49 -0.19 -4.42
CA THR A 32 -15.94 0.13 -4.40
C THR A 32 -16.24 1.43 -3.65
N SER A 33 -15.35 1.89 -2.78
CA SER A 33 -15.43 3.16 -2.07
C SER A 33 -14.62 4.28 -2.71
N GLY A 34 -14.00 4.02 -3.87
CA GLY A 34 -13.17 4.98 -4.60
C GLY A 34 -11.88 5.38 -3.87
N ILE A 35 -11.32 4.51 -3.01
CA ILE A 35 -10.06 4.76 -2.31
C ILE A 35 -9.05 3.64 -2.59
N PRO A 36 -7.74 3.91 -2.52
CA PRO A 36 -6.71 2.92 -2.76
C PRO A 36 -6.52 1.99 -1.56
N LEU A 37 -6.01 0.79 -1.83
CA LEU A 37 -5.38 -0.10 -0.86
C LEU A 37 -3.87 0.12 -0.85
N ILE A 38 -3.34 0.51 0.31
CA ILE A 38 -1.91 0.64 0.59
C ILE A 38 -1.46 -0.57 1.40
N VAL A 39 -0.40 -1.24 0.96
CA VAL A 39 0.17 -2.41 1.66
C VAL A 39 1.61 -2.15 2.07
N ASP A 40 1.88 -2.24 3.37
CA ASP A 40 3.24 -2.34 3.88
C ASP A 40 3.78 -3.75 3.59
N ASN A 41 4.67 -3.81 2.60
CA ASN A 41 5.33 -5.02 2.14
C ASN A 41 6.76 -5.14 2.62
N THR A 42 7.07 -4.57 3.79
CA THR A 42 8.41 -4.71 4.39
C THR A 42 8.73 -6.21 4.57
N PHE A 43 7.83 -7.00 5.17
CA PHE A 43 8.00 -8.46 5.32
C PHE A 43 7.99 -9.25 4.00
N GLY A 44 7.53 -8.67 2.89
CA GLY A 44 7.61 -9.31 1.57
C GLY A 44 9.01 -9.31 0.95
N ALA A 45 10.00 -8.74 1.63
CA ALA A 45 11.41 -8.74 1.24
C ALA A 45 11.62 -8.29 -0.22
N ALA A 46 11.28 -7.03 -0.51
CA ALA A 46 11.36 -6.44 -1.85
C ALA A 46 10.45 -7.11 -2.90
N GLY A 47 9.37 -7.77 -2.46
CA GLY A 47 8.46 -8.49 -3.36
C GLY A 47 8.87 -9.93 -3.63
N TYR A 48 9.94 -10.43 -3.02
CA TYR A 48 10.40 -11.80 -3.21
C TYR A 48 9.42 -12.83 -2.63
N LEU A 49 8.84 -12.54 -1.46
CA LEU A 49 7.92 -13.47 -0.77
C LEU A 49 6.45 -13.19 -1.07
N ALA A 50 6.10 -11.93 -1.32
CA ALA A 50 4.73 -11.50 -1.54
C ALA A 50 4.67 -10.35 -2.53
N ARG A 51 3.75 -10.43 -3.50
CA ARG A 51 3.54 -9.41 -4.53
C ARG A 51 2.11 -8.83 -4.46
N PRO A 52 1.79 -7.98 -3.46
CA PRO A 52 0.43 -7.48 -3.24
C PRO A 52 -0.25 -6.82 -4.45
N PHE A 53 0.50 -6.27 -5.40
CA PHE A 53 -0.04 -5.74 -6.66
C PHE A 53 -0.75 -6.81 -7.52
N GLU A 54 -0.39 -8.09 -7.38
CA GLU A 54 -1.10 -9.20 -8.03
C GLU A 54 -2.46 -9.47 -7.39
N HIS A 55 -2.70 -8.92 -6.19
CA HIS A 55 -3.90 -9.13 -5.36
C HIS A 55 -4.69 -7.83 -5.12
N GLY A 56 -4.49 -6.81 -5.96
CA GLY A 56 -5.30 -5.59 -5.95
C GLY A 56 -4.80 -4.44 -5.08
N ALA A 57 -3.60 -4.54 -4.47
CA ALA A 57 -2.97 -3.38 -3.87
C ALA A 57 -2.66 -2.30 -4.94
N ASP A 58 -2.77 -1.03 -4.55
CA ASP A 58 -2.52 0.10 -5.44
C ASP A 58 -1.15 0.73 -5.19
N ILE A 59 -0.79 0.83 -3.90
CA ILE A 59 0.50 1.34 -3.42
C ILE A 59 1.14 0.29 -2.52
N ILE A 60 2.44 0.07 -2.72
CA ILE A 60 3.28 -0.66 -1.77
C ILE A 60 4.20 0.33 -1.07
N VAL A 61 4.29 0.22 0.25
CA VAL A 61 5.36 0.84 1.03
C VAL A 61 6.25 -0.22 1.63
N ALA A 62 7.53 0.08 1.82
CA ALA A 62 8.42 -0.80 2.57
C ALA A 62 9.51 -0.01 3.27
N SER A 63 9.84 -0.41 4.50
CA SER A 63 11.06 0.01 5.17
C SER A 63 12.26 -0.66 4.51
N ALA A 64 12.91 0.06 3.61
CA ALA A 64 14.11 -0.40 2.93
C ALA A 64 15.29 -0.63 3.90
N THR A 65 15.25 -0.06 5.11
CA THR A 65 16.17 -0.39 6.21
C THR A 65 16.25 -1.88 6.51
N LYS A 66 15.14 -2.62 6.36
CA LYS A 66 15.02 -4.02 6.79
C LYS A 66 15.55 -4.97 5.72
N TRP A 67 14.69 -5.78 5.09
CA TRP A 67 15.12 -6.86 4.20
C TRP A 67 15.75 -6.38 2.89
N ILE A 68 15.39 -5.17 2.41
CA ILE A 68 16.00 -4.60 1.19
C ILE A 68 17.45 -4.21 1.47
N GLY A 69 17.69 -3.43 2.53
CA GLY A 69 19.03 -3.00 2.94
C GLY A 69 19.83 -4.16 3.53
N GLY A 70 19.19 -5.06 4.28
CA GLY A 70 19.69 -6.36 4.72
C GLY A 70 20.73 -6.35 5.84
N HIS A 71 21.49 -5.26 5.98
CA HIS A 71 22.71 -5.23 6.80
C HIS A 71 22.58 -4.43 8.10
N GLY A 72 21.44 -3.78 8.35
CA GLY A 72 21.18 -3.03 9.59
C GLY A 72 22.01 -1.75 9.74
N THR A 73 22.63 -1.25 8.66
CA THR A 73 23.57 -0.13 8.69
C THR A 73 22.99 1.19 8.18
N SER A 74 21.88 1.16 7.45
CA SER A 74 21.37 2.33 6.71
C SER A 74 19.86 2.38 6.77
N ILE A 75 19.33 3.57 7.07
CA ILE A 75 17.89 3.82 7.11
C ILE A 75 17.40 4.18 5.72
N GLY A 76 16.30 3.57 5.29
CA GLY A 76 15.64 3.88 4.03
C GLY A 76 14.19 3.47 4.03
N GLY A 77 13.42 4.11 3.16
CA GLY A 77 12.04 3.78 2.86
C GLY A 77 11.80 3.85 1.36
N ILE A 78 10.88 3.04 0.87
CA ILE A 78 10.41 3.11 -0.52
C ILE A 78 8.89 3.15 -0.55
N LEU A 79 8.37 3.83 -1.57
CA LEU A 79 6.99 3.74 -2.01
C LEU A 79 7.02 3.35 -3.49
N VAL A 80 6.15 2.42 -3.86
CA VAL A 80 5.98 1.96 -5.24
C VAL A 80 4.51 2.12 -5.60
N ASP A 81 4.26 2.77 -6.73
CA ASP A 81 2.92 2.91 -7.31
C ASP A 81 2.72 1.84 -8.39
N SER A 82 1.58 1.16 -8.35
CA SER A 82 1.18 0.19 -9.38
C SER A 82 0.77 0.84 -10.70
N GLY A 83 0.37 2.11 -10.68
CA GLY A 83 -0.22 2.84 -11.80
C GLY A 83 -1.63 2.40 -12.18
N ARG A 84 -2.32 1.64 -11.32
CA ARG A 84 -3.65 1.05 -11.61
C ARG A 84 -4.84 1.80 -11.01
N PHE A 85 -4.62 2.56 -9.94
CA PHE A 85 -5.68 3.28 -9.26
C PHE A 85 -6.03 4.59 -9.97
N ASP A 86 -7.33 4.85 -10.15
CA ASP A 86 -7.80 6.12 -10.71
C ASP A 86 -7.77 7.23 -9.65
N TRP A 87 -6.65 7.95 -9.59
CA TRP A 87 -6.50 9.15 -8.77
C TRP A 87 -7.41 10.31 -9.25
N GLY A 88 -7.94 10.25 -10.47
CA GLY A 88 -8.83 11.22 -11.10
C GLY A 88 -10.29 11.15 -10.66
N ASN A 89 -10.65 10.24 -9.76
CA ASN A 89 -12.04 9.96 -9.38
C ASN A 89 -12.75 11.07 -8.55
N GLY A 90 -12.12 12.23 -8.38
CA GLY A 90 -12.65 13.40 -7.67
C GLY A 90 -12.42 13.41 -6.15
N ARG A 91 -11.86 12.35 -5.55
CA ARG A 91 -11.59 12.30 -4.09
C ARG A 91 -10.21 12.83 -3.70
N PHE A 92 -9.36 13.09 -4.69
CA PHE A 92 -7.94 13.40 -4.54
C PHE A 92 -7.53 14.71 -5.21
N PRO A 93 -8.20 15.85 -4.93
CA PRO A 93 -7.94 17.13 -5.60
C PRO A 93 -6.48 17.58 -5.48
N GLY A 94 -5.79 17.25 -4.39
CA GLY A 94 -4.36 17.56 -4.22
C GLY A 94 -3.42 16.88 -5.23
N PHE A 95 -3.89 15.85 -5.95
CA PHE A 95 -3.14 15.20 -7.03
C PHE A 95 -3.62 15.61 -8.43
N THR A 96 -4.82 16.21 -8.54
CA THR A 96 -5.51 16.41 -9.82
C THR A 96 -5.82 17.87 -10.14
N GLU A 97 -5.71 18.75 -9.16
CA GLU A 97 -5.94 20.19 -9.30
C GLU A 97 -4.63 20.98 -9.08
N PRO A 98 -4.48 22.16 -9.68
CA PRO A 98 -3.33 23.03 -9.42
C PRO A 98 -3.21 23.36 -7.93
N SER A 99 -1.98 23.43 -7.43
CA SER A 99 -1.73 23.98 -6.09
C SER A 99 -2.26 25.41 -6.03
N PRO A 100 -2.98 25.79 -4.96
CA PRO A 100 -3.28 27.18 -4.69
C PRO A 100 -2.00 28.01 -4.47
#